data_AF-A0A838NMD6-F1
#
_entry.id   AF-A0A838NMD6-F1
#
_cell.length_a   1.000
_cell.length_b   1.000
_cell.length_c   1.000
_cell.angle_alpha   90.00
_cell.angle_beta   90.00
_cell.angle_gamma   90.00
#
_symmetry.space_group_name_H-M   'P 1'
#
loop_
_entity.id
_entity.type
_entity.pdbx_description
1 polymer ?
#
loop_
_entity_poly.entity_id
_entity_poly.type
_entity_poly.pdbx_seq_one_letter_code
_entity_poly.pdbx_strand_id
1 'polypeptide(L)'
;DIFLTRTAEFAHVVLPASSSWCESEGTVTNSERRVQRVRKALEPPGDARDDMWIICQLAKRLGHDWGMPTAEEVWNEVRSLAPIFAGMSYARLEKEGGLQWPCYDETHPGELFLHSRLWKEPMEGMPAPFSVTEHDPPLERPDEEYPFQLTTGRRLDSYNTGVQTGGYTSPLRRGETLDMSPEDAEQLALMEGDPVRITSRRGSVVAPVHLDRSLREGLVFMTLHFQDQVKTNVLTVDYTDPKSGTAEFKACAVRVEPVRAGARADRVAALRDPDTSA
;
A
#
# COMPACT_ATOMS: atom_id res chain seq x y z
N ASP A 1 -5.73 7.84 -12.63
CA ASP A 1 -6.11 7.71 -11.19
C ASP A 1 -7.55 8.11 -11.00
N ILE A 2 -8.18 7.57 -9.95
CA ILE A 2 -9.58 7.86 -9.60
C ILE A 2 -9.73 9.10 -8.69
N PHE A 3 -8.63 9.59 -8.11
CA PHE A 3 -8.53 10.82 -7.32
C PHE A 3 -7.26 11.59 -7.70
N LEU A 4 -7.21 12.89 -7.43
CA LEU A 4 -5.98 13.67 -7.57
C LEU A 4 -5.02 13.32 -6.42
N THR A 5 -4.08 12.41 -6.68
CA THR A 5 -3.07 11.99 -5.71
C THR A 5 -1.91 12.99 -5.64
N ARG A 6 -1.08 12.91 -4.59
CA ARG A 6 0.17 13.70 -4.52
C ARG A 6 1.07 13.45 -5.71
N THR A 7 1.14 12.23 -6.23
CA THR A 7 1.86 11.94 -7.48
C THR A 7 1.23 12.65 -8.67
N ALA A 8 -0.09 12.65 -8.77
CA ALA A 8 -0.82 13.31 -9.85
C ALA A 8 -0.63 14.84 -9.85
N GLU A 9 -0.38 15.48 -8.69
CA GLU A 9 -0.04 16.91 -8.60
C GLU A 9 1.29 17.26 -9.29
N PHE A 10 2.23 16.32 -9.39
CA PHE A 10 3.50 16.50 -10.12
C PHE A 10 3.40 16.07 -11.59
N ALA A 11 2.27 15.51 -12.01
CA ALA A 11 2.13 14.98 -13.36
C ALA A 11 1.84 16.09 -14.37
N HIS A 12 2.42 15.98 -15.56
CA HIS A 12 2.09 16.85 -16.70
C HIS A 12 0.69 16.56 -17.26
N VAL A 13 0.24 15.31 -17.15
CA VAL A 13 -1.06 14.84 -17.63
C VAL A 13 -1.63 13.87 -16.61
N VAL A 14 -2.90 14.06 -16.26
CA VAL A 14 -3.67 13.14 -15.41
C VAL A 14 -4.87 12.66 -16.21
N LEU A 15 -5.01 11.34 -16.33
CA LEU A 15 -6.17 10.72 -16.97
C LEU A 15 -7.12 10.19 -15.90
N PRO A 16 -8.38 10.66 -15.85
CA PRO A 16 -9.35 10.20 -14.88
C PRO A 16 -9.77 8.76 -15.19
N ALA A 17 -9.45 7.85 -14.26
CA ALA A 17 -9.76 6.42 -14.38
C ALA A 17 -11.07 6.08 -13.68
N SER A 18 -11.69 4.97 -14.08
CA SER A 18 -12.82 4.39 -13.35
C SER A 18 -12.35 3.65 -12.10
N SER A 19 -13.26 3.53 -11.13
CA SER A 19 -13.07 2.73 -9.93
C SER A 19 -13.27 1.25 -10.23
N SER A 20 -12.17 0.51 -10.39
CA SER A 20 -12.18 -0.87 -10.90
C SER A 20 -13.08 -1.85 -10.14
N TRP A 21 -13.34 -1.61 -8.84
CA TRP A 21 -14.16 -2.51 -8.01
C TRP A 21 -15.68 -2.37 -8.22
N CYS A 22 -16.16 -1.27 -8.83
CA CYS A 22 -17.60 -1.04 -9.04
C CYS A 22 -17.98 -0.43 -10.39
N GLU A 23 -17.03 0.16 -11.12
CA GLU A 23 -17.29 0.85 -12.40
C GLU A 23 -16.72 0.10 -13.61
N SER A 24 -15.99 -0.99 -13.37
CA SER A 24 -15.31 -1.80 -14.40
C SER A 24 -15.73 -3.27 -14.32
N GLU A 25 -15.49 -4.00 -15.42
CA GLU A 25 -15.53 -5.46 -15.45
C GLU A 25 -14.12 -6.04 -15.49
N GLY A 26 -13.93 -7.23 -14.94
CA GLY A 26 -12.62 -7.85 -14.93
C GLY A 26 -12.50 -9.02 -13.97
N THR A 27 -11.27 -9.26 -13.52
CA THR A 27 -10.97 -10.24 -12.48
C THR A 27 -9.99 -9.68 -11.47
N VAL A 28 -10.13 -10.06 -10.20
CA VAL A 28 -9.11 -9.84 -9.16
C VAL A 28 -8.56 -11.17 -8.69
N THR A 29 -7.28 -11.21 -8.33
CA THR A 29 -6.65 -12.38 -7.71
C THR A 29 -6.26 -12.04 -6.28
N ASN A 30 -6.76 -12.79 -5.31
CA ASN A 30 -6.50 -12.55 -3.90
C ASN A 30 -5.28 -13.34 -3.37
N SER A 31 -4.96 -13.16 -2.07
CA SER A 31 -3.79 -13.77 -1.42
C SER A 31 -3.82 -15.31 -1.37
N GLU A 32 -5.00 -15.93 -1.43
CA GLU A 32 -5.11 -17.40 -1.50
C GLU A 32 -5.08 -17.93 -2.94
N ARG A 33 -4.68 -17.10 -3.91
CA ARG A 33 -4.62 -17.39 -5.36
C ARG A 33 -5.99 -17.50 -6.03
N ARG A 34 -7.08 -17.10 -5.37
CA ARG A 34 -8.41 -17.16 -5.97
C ARG A 34 -8.60 -16.02 -6.96
N VAL A 35 -8.84 -16.37 -8.22
CA VAL A 35 -9.30 -15.47 -9.26
C VAL A 35 -10.82 -15.35 -9.14
N GLN A 36 -11.33 -14.12 -9.03
CA GLN A 36 -12.74 -13.82 -8.88
C GLN A 36 -13.18 -12.78 -9.91
N ARG A 37 -14.38 -12.94 -10.45
CA ARG A 37 -14.97 -11.98 -11.40
C ARG A 37 -15.40 -10.70 -10.68
N VAL A 38 -15.02 -9.57 -11.26
CA VAL A 38 -15.53 -8.23 -10.94
C VAL A 38 -16.59 -7.86 -11.96
N ARG A 39 -17.71 -7.31 -11.48
CA ARG A 39 -18.84 -6.88 -12.33
C ARG A 39 -19.05 -5.38 -12.14
N LYS A 40 -19.30 -4.72 -13.26
CA LYS A 40 -19.70 -3.32 -13.26
C LYS A 40 -21.06 -3.17 -12.58
N ALA A 41 -21.13 -2.28 -11.60
CA ALA A 41 -22.33 -1.93 -10.87
C ALA A 41 -22.78 -0.48 -11.13
N LEU A 42 -21.84 0.40 -11.47
CA LEU A 42 -22.05 1.82 -11.70
C LEU A 42 -21.38 2.28 -13.00
N GLU A 43 -21.88 3.37 -13.58
CA GLU A 43 -21.18 4.08 -14.64
C GLU A 43 -20.09 4.99 -14.04
N PRO A 44 -18.89 5.07 -14.65
CA PRO A 44 -17.86 6.00 -14.21
C PRO A 44 -18.38 7.46 -14.23
N PRO A 45 -18.01 8.30 -13.25
CA PRO A 45 -18.48 9.67 -13.17
C PRO A 45 -17.82 10.59 -14.21
N GLY A 46 -18.60 11.51 -14.77
CA GLY A 46 -18.10 12.55 -15.69
C GLY A 46 -17.36 11.98 -16.90
N ASP A 47 -16.12 12.43 -17.12
CA ASP A 47 -15.27 11.97 -18.21
C ASP A 47 -14.32 10.83 -17.82
N ALA A 48 -14.50 10.22 -16.65
CA ALA A 48 -13.73 9.05 -16.26
C ALA A 48 -13.93 7.89 -17.25
N ARG A 49 -12.86 7.12 -17.49
CA ARG A 49 -12.86 5.99 -18.42
C ARG A 49 -12.18 4.79 -17.78
N ASP A 50 -12.57 3.61 -18.23
CA ASP A 50 -11.92 2.36 -17.83
C ASP A 50 -10.42 2.35 -18.18
N ASP A 51 -9.59 1.79 -17.30
CA ASP A 51 -8.13 1.73 -17.52
C ASP A 51 -7.77 1.01 -18.83
N MET A 52 -8.48 -0.06 -19.21
CA MET A 52 -8.27 -0.72 -20.50
C MET A 52 -8.62 0.20 -21.67
N TRP A 53 -9.70 0.99 -21.54
CA TRP A 53 -10.06 1.97 -22.57
C TRP A 53 -8.96 3.02 -22.72
N ILE A 54 -8.45 3.55 -21.61
CA ILE A 54 -7.38 4.56 -21.60
C ILE A 54 -6.13 4.01 -22.30
N ILE A 55 -5.71 2.80 -21.94
CA ILE A 55 -4.53 2.14 -22.52
C ILE A 55 -4.72 1.90 -24.02
N CYS A 56 -5.86 1.39 -24.47
CA CYS A 56 -6.14 1.17 -25.89
C CYS A 56 -6.13 2.48 -26.70
N GLN A 57 -6.68 3.56 -26.13
CA GLN A 57 -6.69 4.88 -26.77
C GLN A 57 -5.29 5.50 -26.89
N LEU A 58 -4.41 5.26 -25.90
CA LEU A 58 -3.01 5.65 -25.97
C LEU A 58 -2.26 4.84 -27.02
N ALA A 59 -2.41 3.51 -27.01
CA ALA A 59 -1.80 2.61 -28.00
C ALA A 59 -2.17 3.02 -29.43
N LYS A 60 -3.45 3.30 -29.68
CA LYS A 60 -3.94 3.75 -30.99
C LYS A 60 -3.25 5.03 -31.46
N ARG A 61 -3.05 6.00 -30.57
CA ARG A 61 -2.37 7.27 -30.86
C ARG A 61 -0.86 7.09 -31.10
N LEU A 62 -0.28 6.04 -30.52
CA LEU A 62 1.11 5.64 -30.75
C LEU A 62 1.28 4.75 -31.99
N GLY A 63 0.22 4.50 -32.77
CA GLY A 63 0.27 3.73 -34.01
C GLY A 63 -0.04 2.23 -33.86
N HIS A 64 -0.54 1.80 -32.70
CA HIS A 64 -0.93 0.41 -32.43
C HIS A 64 -2.45 0.31 -32.23
N ASP A 65 -3.18 -0.15 -33.25
CA ASP A 65 -4.63 -0.35 -33.15
C ASP A 65 -4.95 -1.76 -32.64
N TRP A 66 -5.19 -1.88 -31.34
CA TRP A 66 -5.64 -3.12 -30.69
C TRP A 66 -7.16 -3.27 -30.68
N GLY A 67 -7.90 -2.34 -31.30
CA GLY A 67 -9.33 -2.26 -31.15
C GLY A 67 -9.74 -1.86 -29.72
N MET A 68 -10.83 -2.43 -29.24
CA MET A 68 -11.40 -2.19 -27.91
C MET A 68 -11.90 -3.52 -27.33
N PRO A 69 -10.98 -4.42 -26.93
CA PRO A 69 -11.37 -5.72 -26.40
C PRO A 69 -12.13 -5.56 -25.08
N THR A 70 -13.07 -6.46 -24.86
CA THR A 70 -13.75 -6.63 -23.57
C THR A 70 -12.79 -7.23 -22.53
N ALA A 71 -13.12 -7.07 -21.25
CA ALA A 71 -12.33 -7.68 -20.17
C ALA A 71 -12.27 -9.22 -20.27
N GLU A 72 -13.31 -9.86 -20.80
CA GLU A 72 -13.33 -11.30 -21.04
C GLU A 72 -12.40 -11.70 -22.19
N GLU A 73 -12.36 -10.94 -23.29
CA GLU A 73 -11.43 -11.19 -24.40
C GLU A 73 -9.97 -11.07 -23.94
N VAL A 74 -9.63 -10.03 -23.18
CA VAL A 74 -8.29 -9.88 -22.60
C VAL A 74 -7.98 -11.02 -21.63
N TRP A 75 -8.93 -11.41 -20.78
CA TRP A 75 -8.74 -12.54 -19.88
C TRP A 75 -8.54 -13.86 -20.65
N ASN A 76 -9.26 -14.08 -21.75
CA ASN A 76 -9.09 -15.25 -22.61
C ASN A 76 -7.71 -15.26 -23.29
N GLU A 77 -7.19 -14.10 -23.70
CA GLU A 77 -5.81 -13.99 -24.18
C GLU A 77 -4.81 -14.36 -23.07
N VAL A 78 -4.95 -13.79 -21.86
CA VAL A 78 -4.10 -14.14 -20.70
C VAL A 78 -4.13 -15.65 -20.42
N ARG A 79 -5.31 -16.27 -20.41
CA ARG A 79 -5.48 -17.71 -20.20
C ARG A 79 -4.80 -18.56 -21.28
N SER A 80 -4.73 -18.06 -22.52
CA SER A 80 -4.04 -18.75 -23.62
C SER A 80 -2.52 -18.70 -23.49
N LEU A 81 -1.99 -17.62 -22.89
CA LEU A 81 -0.55 -17.39 -22.72
C LEU A 81 -0.01 -17.94 -21.40
N ALA A 82 -0.86 -18.07 -20.38
CA ALA A 82 -0.52 -18.59 -19.05
C ALA A 82 -1.33 -19.86 -18.76
N PRO A 83 -0.78 -21.06 -19.07
CA PRO A 83 -1.49 -22.34 -18.93
C PRO A 83 -2.02 -22.64 -17.53
N ILE A 84 -1.45 -22.03 -16.49
CA ILE A 84 -1.95 -22.13 -15.11
C ILE A 84 -3.34 -21.51 -14.89
N PHE A 85 -3.85 -20.74 -15.85
CA PHE A 85 -5.19 -20.14 -15.83
C PHE A 85 -6.12 -20.71 -16.90
N ALA A 86 -5.65 -21.63 -17.76
CA ALA A 86 -6.37 -22.05 -18.95
C ALA A 86 -7.80 -22.55 -18.66
N GLY A 87 -8.04 -23.15 -17.49
CA GLY A 87 -9.36 -23.59 -17.04
C GLY A 87 -10.30 -22.52 -16.50
N MET A 88 -9.89 -21.27 -16.37
CA MET A 88 -10.60 -20.24 -15.61
C MET A 88 -11.48 -19.33 -16.48
N SER A 89 -12.38 -19.88 -17.30
CA SER A 89 -13.33 -19.03 -18.06
C SER A 89 -14.23 -18.20 -17.17
N TYR A 90 -14.72 -17.05 -17.68
CA TYR A 90 -15.65 -16.20 -16.95
C TYR A 90 -16.89 -16.98 -16.49
N ALA A 91 -17.43 -17.85 -17.36
CA ALA A 91 -18.55 -18.72 -17.02
C ALA A 91 -18.24 -19.64 -15.81
N ARG A 92 -17.02 -20.19 -15.72
CA ARG A 92 -16.60 -20.99 -14.56
C ARG A 92 -16.36 -20.13 -13.32
N LEU A 93 -15.69 -18.99 -13.46
CA LEU A 93 -15.48 -18.05 -12.35
C LEU A 93 -16.81 -17.57 -11.76
N GLU A 94 -17.81 -17.33 -12.60
CA GLU A 94 -19.18 -16.99 -12.21
C GLU A 94 -19.85 -18.14 -11.45
N LYS A 95 -19.87 -19.33 -12.05
CA LYS A 95 -20.56 -20.51 -11.51
C LYS A 95 -19.96 -20.97 -10.18
N GLU A 96 -18.65 -20.97 -10.05
CA GLU A 96 -17.93 -21.53 -8.90
C GLU A 96 -17.60 -20.49 -7.82
N GLY A 97 -17.95 -19.22 -8.02
CA GLY A 97 -17.59 -18.14 -7.09
C GLY A 97 -16.09 -17.81 -7.05
N GLY A 98 -15.38 -18.12 -8.14
CA GLY A 98 -13.94 -17.95 -8.30
C GLY A 98 -13.13 -19.21 -8.05
N LEU A 99 -11.95 -19.30 -8.67
CA LEU A 99 -11.11 -20.49 -8.69
C LEU A 99 -9.68 -20.18 -8.24
N GLN A 100 -9.04 -21.09 -7.51
CA GLN A 100 -7.65 -20.97 -7.10
C GLN A 100 -6.73 -21.51 -8.19
N TRP A 101 -5.72 -20.72 -8.57
CA TRP A 101 -4.73 -21.18 -9.54
C TRP A 101 -3.65 -22.03 -8.84
N PRO A 102 -3.04 -23.00 -9.54
CA PRO A 102 -3.27 -23.37 -10.95
C PRO A 102 -4.61 -24.05 -11.26
N CYS A 103 -5.14 -23.81 -12.45
CA CYS A 103 -6.30 -24.49 -13.05
C CYS A 103 -6.02 -24.67 -14.56
N TYR A 104 -5.54 -25.86 -14.92
CA TYR A 104 -4.91 -26.11 -16.23
C TYR A 104 -5.90 -26.31 -17.38
N ASP A 105 -7.14 -26.67 -17.10
CA ASP A 105 -8.20 -26.86 -18.09
C ASP A 105 -9.58 -26.73 -17.44
N GLU A 106 -10.63 -26.70 -18.26
CA GLU A 106 -11.99 -26.46 -17.78
C GLU A 106 -12.59 -27.61 -16.96
N THR A 107 -11.94 -28.78 -16.95
CA THR A 107 -12.29 -29.92 -16.09
C THR A 107 -11.49 -29.94 -14.78
N HIS A 108 -10.34 -29.24 -14.74
CA HIS A 108 -9.52 -29.12 -13.55
C HIS A 108 -10.26 -28.33 -12.46
N PRO A 109 -10.39 -28.85 -11.22
CA PRO A 109 -11.14 -28.20 -10.14
C PRO A 109 -10.45 -26.93 -9.60
N GLY A 110 -9.17 -26.75 -9.92
CA GLY A 110 -8.30 -25.73 -9.30
C GLY A 110 -7.52 -26.33 -8.14
N GLU A 111 -6.41 -25.70 -7.75
CA GLU A 111 -5.52 -26.26 -6.73
C GLU A 111 -5.73 -25.60 -5.37
N LEU A 112 -6.36 -26.34 -4.45
CA LEU A 112 -6.70 -25.84 -3.10
C LEU A 112 -5.45 -25.39 -2.32
N PHE A 113 -4.42 -26.21 -2.33
CA PHE A 113 -3.15 -25.93 -1.68
C PHE A 113 -2.00 -26.34 -2.60
N LEU A 114 -0.92 -25.56 -2.58
CA LEU A 114 0.27 -25.88 -3.37
C LEU A 114 1.03 -27.05 -2.75
N HIS A 115 1.89 -27.68 -3.56
CA HIS A 115 2.78 -28.77 -3.14
C HIS A 115 2.08 -30.05 -2.69
N SER A 116 0.82 -30.27 -3.06
CA SER A 116 0.09 -31.54 -2.91
C SER A 116 0.89 -32.75 -3.41
N ARG A 117 1.69 -32.56 -4.48
CA ARG A 117 2.62 -33.56 -5.02
C ARG A 117 3.60 -34.17 -4.00
N LEU A 118 3.97 -33.43 -2.95
CA LEU A 118 4.91 -33.90 -1.92
C LEU A 118 4.28 -34.95 -0.99
N TRP A 119 2.95 -35.08 -1.02
CA TRP A 119 2.18 -35.96 -0.14
C TRP A 119 1.61 -37.19 -0.87
N LYS A 120 1.97 -37.39 -2.14
CA LYS A 120 1.61 -38.58 -2.91
C LYS A 120 2.51 -39.76 -2.54
N GLU A 121 2.02 -40.98 -2.77
CA GLU A 121 2.79 -42.22 -2.59
C GLU A 121 2.83 -43.00 -3.92
N PRO A 122 4.00 -43.07 -4.61
CA PRO A 122 5.28 -42.46 -4.24
C PRO A 122 5.28 -40.93 -4.39
N MET A 123 6.15 -40.25 -3.62
CA MET A 123 6.31 -38.80 -3.67
C MET A 123 6.74 -38.35 -5.07
N GLU A 124 6.09 -37.32 -5.61
CA GLU A 124 6.38 -36.81 -6.94
C GLU A 124 7.36 -35.63 -6.90
N GLY A 125 8.43 -35.74 -7.70
CA GLY A 125 9.43 -34.69 -7.89
C GLY A 125 10.41 -34.55 -6.71
N MET A 126 11.13 -33.44 -6.68
CA MET A 126 12.14 -33.18 -5.64
C MET A 126 11.47 -32.81 -4.30
N PRO A 127 12.01 -33.28 -3.16
CA PRO A 127 11.67 -32.77 -1.83
C PRO A 127 11.88 -31.26 -1.73
N ALA A 128 11.21 -30.62 -0.76
CA ALA A 128 11.49 -29.23 -0.44
C ALA A 128 12.93 -29.08 0.10
N PRO A 129 13.74 -28.14 -0.43
CA PRO A 129 15.11 -27.96 0.02
C PRO A 129 15.15 -27.30 1.40
N PHE A 130 16.10 -27.72 2.23
CA PHE A 130 16.47 -26.99 3.43
C PHE A 130 17.60 -26.02 3.11
N SER A 131 17.48 -24.77 3.55
CA SER A 131 18.49 -23.73 3.35
C SER A 131 18.87 -23.12 4.69
N VAL A 132 20.16 -22.91 4.92
CA VAL A 132 20.67 -22.18 6.09
C VAL A 132 20.66 -20.68 5.76
N THR A 133 20.13 -19.87 6.66
CA THR A 133 20.13 -18.41 6.53
C THR A 133 21.00 -17.78 7.61
N GLU A 134 21.83 -16.82 7.23
CA GLU A 134 22.60 -16.01 8.17
C GLU A 134 21.76 -14.81 8.63
N HIS A 135 21.94 -14.40 9.88
CA HIS A 135 21.26 -13.22 10.39
C HIS A 135 21.97 -11.96 9.88
N ASP A 136 21.23 -11.16 9.11
CA ASP A 136 21.66 -9.84 8.66
C ASP A 136 20.76 -8.79 9.34
N PRO A 137 21.32 -7.86 10.14
CA PRO A 137 20.53 -6.83 10.79
C PRO A 137 20.03 -5.75 9.82
N PRO A 138 19.11 -4.88 10.28
CA PRO A 138 18.75 -3.68 9.54
C PRO A 138 19.97 -2.84 9.16
N LEU A 139 19.91 -2.22 7.99
CA LEU A 139 21.00 -1.37 7.48
C LEU A 139 21.23 -0.19 8.42
N GLU A 140 20.14 0.44 8.86
CA GLU A 140 20.19 1.59 9.75
C GLU A 140 19.73 1.19 11.16
N ARG A 141 20.70 1.12 12.06
CA ARG A 141 20.47 0.86 13.49
C ARG A 141 20.47 2.17 14.27
N PRO A 142 19.78 2.22 15.43
CA PRO A 142 19.87 3.37 16.32
C PRO A 142 21.29 3.58 16.83
N ASP A 143 21.63 4.84 17.07
CA ASP A 143 22.91 5.27 17.65
C ASP A 143 22.71 6.48 18.57
N GLU A 144 23.81 7.10 19.02
CA GLU A 144 23.76 8.23 19.94
C GLU A 144 23.04 9.46 19.35
N GLU A 145 23.08 9.67 18.02
CA GLU A 145 22.44 10.81 17.36
C GLU A 145 20.97 10.54 17.03
N TYR A 146 20.64 9.28 16.70
CA TYR A 146 19.30 8.80 16.34
C TYR A 146 18.91 7.59 17.21
N PRO A 147 18.54 7.81 18.48
CA PRO A 147 18.43 6.73 19.47
C PRO A 147 17.18 5.85 19.34
N PHE A 148 16.18 6.23 18.55
CA PHE A 148 14.95 5.46 18.38
C PHE A 148 14.94 4.68 17.07
N GLN A 149 14.39 3.47 17.10
CA GLN A 149 14.03 2.71 15.91
C GLN A 149 12.61 3.07 15.48
N LEU A 150 12.45 3.73 14.34
CA LEU A 150 11.16 3.91 13.69
C LEU A 150 10.79 2.65 12.89
N THR A 151 9.60 2.13 13.14
CA THR A 151 8.92 1.18 12.25
C THR A 151 7.63 1.77 11.70
N THR A 152 7.23 1.33 10.53
CA THR A 152 6.00 1.80 9.87
C THR A 152 5.00 0.66 9.72
N GLY A 153 3.71 0.97 9.89
CA GLY A 153 2.66 -0.02 9.69
C GLY A 153 1.36 0.57 9.20
N ARG A 154 0.27 -0.13 9.52
CA ARG A 154 -1.08 0.22 9.12
C ARG A 154 -2.02 0.21 10.31
N ARG A 155 -3.06 1.03 10.24
CA ARG A 155 -4.21 1.03 11.16
C ARG A 155 -5.43 0.47 10.44
N LEU A 156 -6.33 -0.13 11.21
CA LEU A 156 -7.48 -0.86 10.67
C LEU A 156 -8.41 0.02 9.82
N ASP A 157 -8.60 1.29 10.18
CA ASP A 157 -9.61 2.16 9.55
C ASP A 157 -9.18 2.74 8.19
N SER A 158 -7.89 2.66 7.86
CA SER A 158 -7.29 3.38 6.74
C SER A 158 -6.45 2.44 5.88
N TYR A 159 -6.52 2.61 4.56
CA TYR A 159 -5.80 1.74 3.62
C TYR A 159 -4.66 2.47 2.94
N ASN A 160 -3.44 1.94 3.09
CA ASN A 160 -2.20 2.44 2.47
C ASN A 160 -2.06 3.97 2.53
N THR A 161 -2.19 4.68 1.41
CA THR A 161 -2.01 6.14 1.32
C THR A 161 -3.20 6.95 1.84
N GLY A 162 -4.29 6.28 2.24
CA GLY A 162 -5.51 6.90 2.72
C GLY A 162 -6.37 7.55 1.65
N VAL A 163 -5.92 7.64 0.39
CA VAL A 163 -6.62 8.39 -0.67
C VAL A 163 -8.06 7.90 -0.89
N GLN A 164 -8.28 6.59 -0.89
CA GLN A 164 -9.62 6.03 -1.07
C GLN A 164 -10.43 6.00 0.23
N THR A 165 -9.79 5.76 1.37
CA THR A 165 -10.48 5.61 2.66
C THR A 165 -10.72 6.95 3.37
N GLY A 166 -9.95 7.98 3.04
CA GLY A 166 -9.90 9.28 3.71
C GLY A 166 -11.22 10.05 3.64
N GLY A 167 -11.98 9.88 2.55
CA GLY A 167 -13.29 10.51 2.37
C GLY A 167 -14.42 9.90 3.22
N TYR A 168 -14.20 8.75 3.85
CA TYR A 168 -15.20 8.09 4.70
C TYR A 168 -14.94 8.36 6.18
N THR A 169 -16.02 8.59 6.93
CA THR A 169 -15.97 8.75 8.39
C THR A 169 -15.77 7.39 9.06
N SER A 170 -14.84 7.31 10.01
CA SER A 170 -14.65 6.15 10.87
C SER A 170 -14.46 6.59 12.32
N PRO A 171 -15.15 5.96 13.30
CA PRO A 171 -14.97 6.29 14.71
C PRO A 171 -13.60 5.86 15.26
N LEU A 172 -12.88 4.99 14.55
CA LEU A 172 -11.54 4.53 14.92
C LEU A 172 -10.44 5.46 14.41
N ARG A 173 -10.78 6.39 13.49
CA ARG A 173 -9.78 7.21 12.81
C ARG A 173 -9.18 8.23 13.78
N ARG A 174 -7.87 8.13 13.95
CA ARG A 174 -7.01 9.19 14.50
C ARG A 174 -6.08 9.69 13.39
N GLY A 175 -5.69 10.97 13.44
CA GLY A 175 -4.67 11.52 12.53
C GLY A 175 -3.31 10.83 12.68
N GLU A 176 -2.33 11.26 11.89
CA GLU A 176 -0.98 10.71 12.05
C GLU A 176 -0.40 11.12 13.40
N THR A 177 0.24 10.17 14.06
CA THR A 177 0.86 10.33 15.38
C THR A 177 2.21 9.62 15.38
N LEU A 178 3.12 10.06 16.24
CA LEU A 178 4.24 9.23 16.66
C LEU A 178 3.78 8.38 17.84
N ASP A 179 3.53 7.11 17.58
CA ASP A 179 3.16 6.15 18.63
C ASP A 179 4.46 5.73 19.35
N MET A 180 4.51 5.86 20.68
CA MET A 180 5.68 5.50 21.49
C MET A 180 5.29 4.97 22.88
N SER A 181 6.21 4.30 23.58
CA SER A 181 5.93 3.79 24.92
C SER A 181 5.79 4.93 25.95
N PRO A 182 5.02 4.75 27.03
CA PRO A 182 4.97 5.73 28.12
C PRO A 182 6.33 6.01 28.76
N GLU A 183 7.21 5.02 28.83
CA GLU A 183 8.55 5.13 29.43
C GLU A 183 9.46 6.04 28.59
N ASP A 184 9.46 5.87 27.26
CA ASP A 184 10.20 6.76 26.35
C ASP A 184 9.65 8.20 26.42
N ALA A 185 8.33 8.34 26.54
CA ALA A 185 7.69 9.65 26.68
C ALA A 185 8.08 10.33 28.01
N GLU A 186 8.12 9.59 29.12
CA GLU A 186 8.57 10.11 30.42
C GLU A 186 10.03 10.56 30.36
N GLN A 187 10.92 9.77 29.75
CA GLN A 187 12.34 10.14 29.56
C GLN A 187 12.52 11.44 28.78
N LEU A 188 11.66 11.70 27.80
CA LEU A 188 11.66 12.92 26.99
C LEU A 188 10.78 14.04 27.57
N ALA A 189 10.13 13.83 28.72
CA ALA A 189 9.16 14.73 29.34
C ALA A 189 8.02 15.14 28.38
N LEU A 190 7.45 14.16 27.67
CA LEU A 190 6.35 14.30 26.71
C LEU A 190 5.05 13.73 27.27
N MET A 191 3.92 14.33 26.87
CA MET A 191 2.58 13.83 27.15
C MET A 191 1.81 13.48 25.86
N GLU A 192 0.70 12.75 26.01
CA GLU A 192 -0.24 12.47 24.93
C GLU A 192 -0.63 13.76 24.18
N GLY A 193 -0.49 13.75 22.86
CA GLY A 193 -0.81 14.88 21.98
C GLY A 193 0.27 15.95 21.87
N ASP A 194 1.37 15.88 22.62
CA ASP A 194 2.45 16.86 22.49
C ASP A 194 3.07 16.81 21.09
N PRO A 195 3.31 17.97 20.45
CA PRO A 195 3.94 18.00 19.14
C PRO A 195 5.44 17.73 19.26
N VAL A 196 5.91 16.72 18.55
CA VAL A 196 7.33 16.36 18.47
C VAL A 196 7.84 16.47 17.05
N ARG A 197 9.12 16.86 16.92
CA ARG A 197 9.87 16.75 15.70
C ARG A 197 10.54 15.39 15.68
N ILE A 198 10.29 14.64 14.61
CA ILE A 198 10.94 13.36 14.33
C ILE A 198 11.92 13.62 13.20
N THR A 199 13.21 13.33 13.43
CA THR A 199 14.27 13.56 12.45
C THR A 199 15.00 12.26 12.18
N SER A 200 15.15 11.91 10.91
CA SER A 200 16.10 10.90 10.45
C SER A 200 17.24 11.57 9.68
N ARG A 201 18.20 10.77 9.22
CA ARG A 201 19.29 11.24 8.34
C ARG A 201 18.81 11.88 7.03
N ARG A 202 17.55 11.62 6.63
CA ARG A 202 16.99 12.06 5.34
C ARG A 202 16.11 13.29 5.46
N GLY A 203 15.56 13.56 6.64
CA GLY A 203 14.71 14.72 6.86
C GLY A 203 13.96 14.66 8.16
N SER A 204 13.03 15.61 8.33
CA SER A 204 12.23 15.72 9.54
C SER A 204 10.75 15.91 9.24
N VAL A 205 9.92 15.39 10.13
CA VAL A 205 8.48 15.64 10.16
C VAL A 205 8.07 16.08 11.57
N VAL A 206 6.83 16.57 11.71
CA VAL A 206 6.25 16.93 13.00
C VAL A 206 4.93 16.18 13.13
N ALA A 207 4.74 15.50 14.26
CA ALA A 207 3.51 14.78 14.57
C ALA A 207 3.20 14.90 16.07
N PRO A 208 1.92 14.81 16.49
CA PRO A 208 1.56 14.63 17.89
C PRO A 208 1.99 13.26 18.40
N VAL A 209 2.40 13.19 19.66
CA VAL A 209 2.67 11.94 20.38
C VAL A 209 1.37 11.19 20.64
N HIS A 210 1.41 9.86 20.52
CA HIS A 210 0.40 8.96 21.05
C HIS A 210 1.08 7.90 21.90
N LEU A 211 0.59 7.68 23.12
CA LEU A 211 1.15 6.72 24.05
C LEU A 211 0.54 5.34 23.80
N ASP A 212 1.38 4.39 23.43
CA ASP A 212 1.00 3.00 23.20
C ASP A 212 1.77 2.08 24.14
N ARG A 213 1.05 1.50 25.11
CA ARG A 213 1.60 0.56 26.11
C ARG A 213 2.03 -0.79 25.52
N SER A 214 1.70 -1.08 24.27
CA SER A 214 2.13 -2.30 23.58
C SER A 214 3.52 -2.15 22.94
N LEU A 215 4.01 -0.91 22.79
CA LEU A 215 5.34 -0.63 22.27
C LEU A 215 6.40 -0.80 23.36
N ARG A 216 7.59 -1.22 22.94
CA ARG A 216 8.78 -1.33 23.80
C ARG A 216 9.56 -0.02 23.75
N GLU A 217 10.27 0.28 24.82
CA GLU A 217 11.24 1.38 24.87
C GLU A 217 12.22 1.32 23.68
N GLY A 218 12.52 2.49 23.11
CA GLY A 218 13.38 2.66 21.95
C GLY A 218 12.72 2.33 20.61
N LEU A 219 11.48 1.82 20.57
CA LEU A 219 10.72 1.57 19.34
C LEU A 219 9.57 2.58 19.19
N VAL A 220 9.58 3.31 18.09
CA VAL A 220 8.50 4.25 17.73
C VAL A 220 7.80 3.81 16.45
N PHE A 221 6.52 4.13 16.34
CA PHE A 221 5.66 3.69 15.24
C PHE A 221 4.94 4.87 14.59
N MET A 222 4.86 4.85 13.26
CA MET A 222 4.05 5.77 12.47
C MET A 222 3.35 5.02 11.34
N THR A 223 2.28 5.58 10.79
CA THR A 223 1.65 5.07 9.57
C THR A 223 2.02 5.91 8.35
N LEU A 224 1.54 5.48 7.17
CA LEU A 224 1.63 6.24 5.92
C LEU A 224 0.25 6.74 5.43
N HIS A 225 -0.78 6.63 6.27
CA HIS A 225 -2.17 6.86 5.86
C HIS A 225 -2.51 8.34 5.66
N PHE A 226 -1.85 9.24 6.40
CA PHE A 226 -2.21 10.66 6.43
C PHE A 226 -1.11 11.53 5.84
N GLN A 227 -0.71 11.24 4.59
CA GLN A 227 0.34 11.97 3.86
C GLN A 227 0.10 13.49 3.76
N ASP A 228 -1.16 13.93 3.85
CA ASP A 228 -1.53 15.35 3.86
C ASP A 228 -1.26 16.03 5.21
N GLN A 229 -1.14 15.24 6.29
CA GLN A 229 -0.79 15.72 7.63
C GLN A 229 0.70 15.59 7.87
N VAL A 230 1.24 14.38 7.65
CA VAL A 230 2.62 14.02 7.98
C VAL A 230 3.19 13.11 6.90
N LYS A 231 4.32 13.51 6.34
CA LYS A 231 5.01 12.79 5.26
C LYS A 231 5.97 11.74 5.82
N THR A 232 5.46 10.69 6.49
CA THR A 232 6.26 9.66 7.20
C THR A 232 7.40 9.08 6.35
N ASN A 233 7.18 8.85 5.05
CA ASN A 233 8.20 8.29 4.15
C ASN A 233 9.38 9.25 3.86
N VAL A 234 9.34 10.52 4.29
CA VAL A 234 10.54 11.38 4.32
C VAL A 234 11.58 10.83 5.30
N LEU A 235 11.13 10.11 6.34
CA LEU A 235 12.02 9.56 7.35
C LEU A 235 12.69 8.27 6.90
N THR A 236 11.98 7.43 6.12
CA THR A 236 12.35 6.04 5.82
C THR A 236 13.61 5.92 4.95
N VAL A 237 14.37 4.83 5.12
CA VAL A 237 15.62 4.57 4.40
C VAL A 237 15.35 4.33 2.91
N ASP A 238 16.20 4.89 2.05
CA ASP A 238 16.24 4.59 0.61
C ASP A 238 17.15 3.37 0.36
N TYR A 239 16.76 2.22 0.91
CA TYR A 239 17.44 0.95 0.72
C TYR A 239 16.44 -0.12 0.32
N THR A 240 16.89 -1.03 -0.55
CA THR A 240 16.08 -2.14 -1.06
C THR A 240 16.85 -3.45 -0.90
N ASP A 241 16.16 -4.51 -0.49
CA ASP A 241 16.71 -5.85 -0.50
C ASP A 241 17.21 -6.22 -1.91
N PRO A 242 18.50 -6.58 -2.09
CA PRO A 242 19.09 -6.79 -3.41
C PRO A 242 18.51 -7.99 -4.17
N LYS A 243 17.76 -8.88 -3.50
CA LYS A 243 17.14 -10.05 -4.14
C LYS A 243 15.74 -9.75 -4.67
N SER A 244 14.91 -9.10 -3.88
CA SER A 244 13.48 -8.83 -4.20
C SER A 244 13.20 -7.42 -4.69
N GLY A 245 14.12 -6.46 -4.45
CA GLY A 245 13.89 -5.04 -4.68
C GLY A 245 12.94 -4.39 -3.66
N THR A 246 12.62 -5.07 -2.57
CA THR A 246 11.68 -4.55 -1.54
C THR A 246 12.36 -3.53 -0.64
N ALA A 247 11.74 -2.37 -0.45
CA ALA A 247 12.29 -1.28 0.37
C ALA A 247 12.24 -1.54 1.89
N GLU A 248 13.23 -1.02 2.61
CA GLU A 248 13.39 -1.15 4.07
C GLU A 248 12.53 -0.12 4.84
N PHE A 249 11.22 -0.36 4.88
CA PHE A 249 10.28 0.54 5.58
C PHE A 249 10.18 0.31 7.08
N LYS A 250 10.71 -0.80 7.60
CA LYS A 250 10.45 -1.30 8.96
C LYS A 250 11.56 -0.98 9.95
N ALA A 251 12.63 -0.36 9.45
CA ALA A 251 13.80 -0.04 10.23
C ALA A 251 14.40 1.27 9.76
N CYS A 252 14.35 2.28 10.62
CA CYS A 252 14.92 3.59 10.36
C CYS A 252 15.30 4.20 11.70
N ALA A 253 16.55 4.63 11.88
CA ALA A 253 16.92 5.33 13.09
C ALA A 253 16.39 6.77 13.05
N VAL A 254 15.79 7.22 14.15
CA VAL A 254 15.25 8.57 14.29
C VAL A 254 15.60 9.18 15.64
N ARG A 255 15.61 10.51 15.70
CA ARG A 255 15.65 11.31 16.91
C ARG A 255 14.30 11.98 17.10
N VAL A 256 13.81 11.99 18.33
CA VAL A 256 12.54 12.61 18.72
C VAL A 256 12.84 13.79 19.64
N GLU A 257 12.34 14.97 19.30
CA GLU A 257 12.59 16.20 20.05
C GLU A 257 11.28 16.97 20.29
N PRO A 258 11.03 17.49 21.51
CA PRO A 258 9.89 18.36 21.76
C PRO A 258 9.93 19.62 20.88
N VAL A 259 8.80 19.99 20.28
CA VAL A 259 8.70 21.28 19.57
C VAL A 259 8.44 22.38 20.61
N ARG A 260 9.49 23.09 21.05
CA ARG A 260 9.34 24.22 21.98
C ARG A 260 8.44 25.31 21.39
N ALA A 261 7.55 25.85 22.23
CA ALA A 261 6.49 26.81 21.87
C ALA A 261 6.95 28.16 21.25
N GLY A 262 8.25 28.39 21.05
CA GLY A 262 8.78 29.59 20.40
C GLY A 262 8.47 29.69 18.89
N ALA A 263 8.09 28.57 18.24
CA ALA A 263 7.68 28.54 16.84
C ALA A 263 6.15 28.53 16.64
N ARG A 264 5.37 28.69 17.73
CA ARG A 264 3.91 28.56 17.76
C ARG A 264 3.18 29.79 17.18
N ALA A 265 3.85 30.94 17.10
CA ALA A 265 3.26 32.19 16.59
C ALA A 265 3.29 32.29 15.04
N ASP A 266 4.37 31.81 14.39
CA ASP A 266 4.58 32.13 12.98
C ASP A 266 3.89 31.18 11.98
N ARG A 267 3.47 29.98 12.41
CA ARG A 267 2.84 28.99 11.51
C ARG A 267 1.32 28.86 11.63
N VAL A 268 0.73 29.17 12.79
CA VAL A 268 -0.74 29.16 12.92
C VAL A 268 -1.37 30.36 12.21
N ALA A 269 -0.64 31.48 12.08
CA ALA A 269 -1.07 32.62 11.27
C ALA A 269 -1.08 32.28 9.77
N ALA A 270 -0.09 31.53 9.27
CA ALA A 270 0.03 31.19 7.85
C ALA A 270 -1.01 30.16 7.35
N LEU A 271 -1.71 29.47 8.25
CA LEU A 271 -2.73 28.46 7.91
C LEU A 271 -4.17 28.97 8.11
N ARG A 272 -4.36 30.17 8.67
CA ARG A 272 -5.69 30.70 8.98
C ARG A 272 -6.23 31.73 7.99
N ASP A 273 -5.45 32.16 7.00
CA ASP A 273 -5.95 33.16 6.06
C ASP A 273 -5.26 33.12 4.68
N PRO A 274 -5.92 32.54 3.67
CA PRO A 274 -5.64 32.86 2.28
C PRO A 274 -6.62 33.88 1.69
N ASP A 275 -7.63 34.37 2.43
CA ASP A 275 -8.79 35.01 1.82
C ASP A 275 -9.48 36.08 2.70
N THR A 276 -8.71 37.04 3.21
CA THR A 276 -9.24 38.38 3.49
C THR A 276 -8.24 39.50 3.15
N SER A 277 -8.11 39.84 1.87
CA SER A 277 -7.83 41.23 1.47
C SER A 277 -8.04 41.47 -0.04
N ALA A 278 -8.92 42.45 -0.32
CA ALA A 278 -9.22 43.15 -1.58
C ALA A 278 -10.17 42.46 -2.58
#